data_AF-A0A2A2WJH4-F1
#
_entry.id   AF-A0A2A2WJH4-F1
#
_cell.length_a   1.000
_cell.length_b   1.000
_cell.length_c   1.000
_cell.angle_alpha   90.00
_cell.angle_beta   90.00
_cell.angle_gamma   90.00
#
_symmetry.space_group_name_H-M   'P 1'
#
loop_
_entity.id
_entity.type
_entity.pdbx_description
1 polymer ?
#
loop_
_entity_poly.entity_id
_entity_poly.type
_entity_poly.pdbx_seq_one_letter_code
_entity_poly.pdbx_strand_id
1 'polypeptide(L)'
;MMQLQRLTPKQIEDWRFGRITCLERVTVGGLGAVNRILRLMGFHAHDRNLIPSQIVYRKWGKGKKRITLRFPASGEPKLEAAWSRRYTCRKLHADAVTAKGMSKP
;
A
#
# COMPACT_ATOMS: atom_id res chain seq x y z
N MET A 1 8.20 -9.88 -0.32
CA MET A 1 7.30 -8.91 0.35
C MET A 1 8.17 -8.10 1.31
N MET A 2 8.43 -6.82 1.07
CA MET A 2 9.27 -6.02 1.98
C MET A 2 8.51 -5.73 3.26
N GLN A 3 9.08 -6.11 4.41
CA GLN A 3 8.54 -5.76 5.72
C GLN A 3 9.11 -4.41 6.13
N LEU A 4 8.24 -3.41 6.29
CA LEU A 4 8.60 -2.17 6.96
C LEU A 4 8.84 -2.55 8.43
N GLN A 5 10.09 -2.58 8.89
CA GLN A 5 10.45 -2.98 10.27
C GLN A 5 9.75 -2.17 11.39
N ARG A 6 8.95 -1.17 11.01
CA ARG A 6 8.19 -0.28 11.89
C ARG A 6 6.74 -0.71 12.11
N LEU A 7 6.30 -1.76 11.42
CA LEU A 7 4.97 -2.35 11.57
C LEU A 7 5.13 -3.81 11.96
N THR A 8 4.52 -4.19 13.08
CA THR A 8 4.43 -5.60 13.45
C THR A 8 3.41 -6.31 12.55
N PRO A 9 3.60 -7.61 12.26
CA PRO A 9 2.62 -8.38 11.49
C PRO A 9 1.21 -8.30 12.07
N LYS A 10 1.09 -8.25 13.40
CA LYS A 10 -0.17 -8.10 14.12
C LYS A 10 -0.87 -6.77 13.82
N GLN A 11 -0.14 -5.65 13.79
CA GLN A 11 -0.70 -4.35 13.42
C GLN A 11 -1.19 -4.30 11.98
N ILE A 12 -0.48 -4.97 11.07
CA ILE A 12 -0.90 -5.10 9.67
C ILE A 12 -2.19 -5.91 9.59
N GLU A 13 -2.27 -7.02 10.33
CA GLU A 13 -3.46 -7.86 10.38
C GLU A 13 -4.66 -7.10 10.97
N ASP A 14 -4.50 -6.46 12.12
CA ASP A 14 -5.55 -5.67 12.77
C ASP A 14 -6.05 -4.51 11.88
N TRP A 15 -5.15 -3.85 11.14
CA TRP A 15 -5.53 -2.86 10.12
C TRP A 15 -6.27 -3.50 8.94
N ARG A 16 -5.84 -4.66 8.45
CA ARG A 16 -6.53 -5.38 7.38
C ARG A 16 -7.94 -5.83 7.76
N PHE A 17 -8.16 -6.22 9.02
CA PHE A 17 -9.48 -6.53 9.55
C PHE A 17 -10.31 -5.27 9.87
N GLY A 18 -9.71 -4.09 9.79
CA GLY A 18 -10.36 -2.81 10.10
C GLY A 18 -10.57 -2.58 11.59
N ARG A 19 -9.82 -3.25 12.47
CA ARG A 19 -9.75 -2.95 13.91
C ARG A 19 -9.00 -1.64 14.15
N ILE A 20 -8.02 -1.35 13.29
CA ILE A 20 -7.30 -0.08 13.27
C ILE A 20 -7.84 0.76 12.12
N THR A 21 -8.32 1.97 12.40
CA THR A 21 -8.87 2.88 11.40
C THR A 21 -7.83 3.45 10.44
N CYS A 22 -6.63 3.77 10.95
CA CYS A 22 -5.55 4.38 10.17
C CYS A 22 -4.20 3.80 10.58
N LEU A 23 -3.40 3.37 9.61
CA LEU A 23 -2.11 2.72 9.84
C LEU A 23 -1.06 3.68 10.41
N GLU A 24 -1.19 4.98 10.12
CA GLU A 24 -0.34 6.04 10.67
C GLU A 24 -0.29 6.01 12.20
N ARG A 25 -1.43 5.78 12.87
CA ARG A 25 -1.55 5.83 14.34
C ARG A 25 -0.76 4.74 15.06
N VAL A 26 -0.48 3.63 14.37
CA VAL A 26 0.21 2.46 14.96
C VAL A 26 1.66 2.35 14.50
N THR A 27 2.09 3.23 13.59
CA THR A 27 3.45 3.17 13.05
C THR A 27 4.45 3.86 13.98
N VAL A 28 5.50 3.14 14.37
CA VAL A 28 6.55 3.65 15.26
C VAL A 28 7.42 4.69 14.51
N GLY A 29 7.51 5.91 15.07
CA GLY A 29 8.30 7.02 14.53
C GLY A 29 7.50 8.09 13.75
N GLY A 30 6.18 7.97 13.69
CA GLY A 30 5.29 9.00 13.15
C GLY A 30 5.32 9.18 11.62
N LEU A 31 4.45 10.07 11.11
CA LEU A 31 4.23 10.31 9.68
C LEU A 31 5.51 10.76 8.95
N GLY A 32 6.30 11.64 9.56
CA GLY A 32 7.52 12.18 8.95
C GLY A 32 8.56 11.12 8.63
N ALA A 33 8.71 10.13 9.53
CA ALA A 33 9.70 9.09 9.36
C ALA A 33 9.27 8.05 8.31
N VAL A 34 7.97 7.78 8.19
CA VAL A 34 7.44 6.92 7.10
C VAL A 34 7.51 7.64 5.76
N ASN A 35 7.15 8.92 5.69
CA ASN A 35 7.29 9.71 4.46
C ASN A 35 8.74 9.77 3.96
N ARG A 36 9.73 9.74 4.87
CA ARG A 36 11.14 9.64 4.47
C ARG A 36 11.46 8.29 3.82
N ILE A 37 10.97 7.18 4.39
CA ILE A 37 11.15 5.84 3.83
C ILE A 37 10.43 5.70 2.48
N LEU A 38 9.19 6.19 2.35
CA LEU A 38 8.44 6.21 1.09
C LEU A 38 9.21 6.96 -0.01
N ARG A 39 9.80 8.12 0.32
CA ARG A 39 10.64 8.88 -0.61
C ARG A 39 11.88 8.11 -1.04
N LEU A 40 12.62 7.53 -0.09
CA LEU A 40 13.79 6.69 -0.38
C LEU A 40 13.41 5.50 -1.29
N MET A 41 12.30 4.81 -0.99
CA MET A 41 11.79 3.73 -1.84
C MET A 41 11.46 4.24 -3.24
N GLY A 42 10.87 5.42 -3.37
CA GLY A 42 10.60 6.04 -4.66
C GLY A 42 11.85 6.34 -5.47
N PHE A 43 12.90 6.86 -4.83
CA PHE A 43 14.20 7.07 -5.49
C PHE A 43 14.83 5.74 -5.93
N HIS A 44 14.84 4.74 -5.06
CA HIS A 44 15.37 3.40 -5.37
C HIS A 44 14.59 2.68 -6.48
N ALA A 45 13.29 2.90 -6.56
CA ALA A 45 12.45 2.33 -7.60
C ALA A 45 12.64 3.05 -8.94
N HIS A 46 12.81 4.38 -8.90
CA HIS A 46 13.13 5.18 -10.08
C HIS A 46 14.49 4.76 -10.67
N ASP A 47 15.52 4.67 -9.82
CA ASP A 47 16.86 4.20 -10.20
C ASP A 47 16.83 2.82 -10.88
N ARG A 48 15.96 1.92 -10.41
CA ARG A 48 15.75 0.58 -10.99
C ARG A 48 14.73 0.54 -12.13
N ASN A 49 14.28 1.68 -12.66
CA ASN A 49 13.27 1.77 -13.72
C ASN A 49 11.99 0.95 -13.43
N LEU A 50 11.56 0.89 -12.17
CA LEU A 50 10.33 0.22 -11.77
C LEU A 50 9.10 1.07 -12.08
N ILE A 51 8.01 0.41 -12.45
CA ILE A 51 6.77 1.07 -12.82
C ILE A 51 5.95 1.32 -11.53
N PRO A 52 5.63 2.59 -11.20
CA PRO A 52 4.73 2.88 -10.09
C PRO A 52 3.29 2.50 -10.46
N SER A 53 2.62 1.77 -9.58
CA SER A 53 1.21 1.41 -9.70
C SER A 53 0.49 1.68 -8.37
N GLN A 54 -0.75 2.16 -8.45
CA GLN A 54 -1.56 2.43 -7.26
C GLN A 54 -2.38 1.20 -6.89
N ILE A 55 -2.32 0.80 -5.62
CA ILE A 55 -3.13 -0.30 -5.08
C ILE A 55 -4.07 0.21 -4.00
N VAL A 56 -5.37 -0.04 -4.20
CA VAL A 56 -6.38 0.27 -3.18
C VAL A 56 -6.50 -0.90 -2.23
N TYR A 57 -6.24 -0.66 -0.95
CA TYR A 57 -6.41 -1.66 0.09
C TYR A 57 -7.85 -1.67 0.59
N ARG A 58 -8.43 -2.87 0.63
CA ARG A 58 -9.79 -3.10 1.13
C ARG A 58 -9.73 -3.97 2.37
N LYS A 59 -10.64 -3.68 3.30
CA LYS A 59 -10.84 -4.50 4.50
C LYS A 59 -11.03 -5.97 4.10
N TRP A 60 -10.39 -6.86 4.85
CA TRP A 60 -10.61 -8.29 4.81
C TRP A 60 -11.82 -8.68 5.67
N GLY A 61 -12.63 -9.60 5.14
CA GLY A 61 -13.81 -10.15 5.81
C GLY A 61 -15.02 -10.29 4.89
N LYS A 62 -15.92 -11.23 5.20
CA LYS A 62 -17.21 -11.38 4.53
C LYS A 62 -18.20 -10.38 5.14
N GLY A 63 -18.47 -9.29 4.42
CA GLY A 63 -19.49 -8.32 4.81
C GLY A 63 -19.96 -7.50 3.61
N LYS A 64 -21.25 -7.14 3.57
CA LYS A 64 -21.87 -6.35 2.48
C LYS A 64 -21.20 -4.98 2.25
N LYS A 65 -20.50 -4.43 3.26
CA LYS A 65 -19.83 -3.12 3.18
C LYS A 65 -18.36 -3.29 2.79
N ARG A 66 -18.02 -2.92 1.55
CA ARG A 66 -16.62 -2.80 1.08
C ARG A 66 -15.98 -1.55 1.69
N ILE A 67 -15.40 -1.67 2.87
CA ILE A 67 -14.69 -0.57 3.53
C ILE A 67 -13.28 -0.46 2.93
N THR A 68 -12.98 0.69 2.32
CA THR A 68 -11.63 1.04 1.89
C THR A 68 -10.79 1.42 3.11
N LEU A 69 -9.63 0.78 3.26
CA LEU A 69 -8.72 1.07 4.36
C LEU A 69 -7.94 2.34 4.03
N ARG A 70 -7.75 3.19 5.05
CA ARG A 70 -6.97 4.43 4.92
C ARG A 70 -5.60 4.28 5.56
N PHE A 71 -4.61 4.95 4.98
CA PHE A 71 -3.26 4.98 5.53
C PHE A 71 -3.04 6.15 6.50
N PRO A 72 -3.19 7.43 6.08
CA PRO A 72 -3.06 8.58 6.95
C PRO A 72 -4.37 8.85 7.70
N ALA A 73 -4.24 9.39 8.90
CA ALA A 73 -5.41 9.80 9.69
C ALA A 73 -6.17 10.99 9.06
N SER A 74 -5.44 11.84 8.35
CA SER A 74 -5.97 13.02 7.66
C SER A 74 -6.82 12.68 6.43
N GLY A 75 -6.56 11.54 5.77
CA GLY A 75 -7.26 11.17 4.53
C GLY A 75 -6.87 12.02 3.32
N GLU A 76 -5.75 12.74 3.37
CA GLU A 76 -5.28 13.58 2.26
C GLU A 76 -4.93 12.72 1.02
N PRO A 77 -5.47 13.01 -0.18
CA PRO A 77 -5.30 12.15 -1.36
C PRO A 77 -3.85 11.95 -1.79
N LYS A 78 -3.01 12.98 -1.63
CA LYS A 78 -1.58 12.92 -1.98
C LYS A 78 -0.81 11.96 -1.07
N LEU A 79 -1.11 12.00 0.24
CA LEU A 79 -0.53 11.07 1.20
C LEU A 79 -1.06 9.66 0.95
N GLU A 80 -2.36 9.50 0.74
CA GLU A 80 -2.95 8.19 0.44
C GLU A 80 -2.30 7.56 -0.79
N ALA A 81 -2.08 8.34 -1.86
CA ALA A 81 -1.40 7.87 -3.06
C ALA A 81 0.09 7.56 -2.85
N ALA A 82 0.78 8.25 -1.94
CA ALA A 82 2.17 7.94 -1.62
C ALA A 82 2.29 6.61 -0.85
N TRP A 83 1.37 6.36 0.08
CA TRP A 83 1.33 5.14 0.89
C TRP A 83 0.81 3.92 0.13
N SER A 84 -0.14 4.14 -0.79
CA SER A 84 -0.73 3.11 -1.66
C SER A 84 0.09 2.79 -2.90
N ARG A 85 1.22 3.48 -3.10
CA ARG A 85 2.09 3.27 -4.25
C ARG A 85 2.88 1.98 -4.09
N ARG A 86 2.72 1.07 -5.05
CA ARG A 86 3.55 -0.12 -5.21
C ARG A 86 4.42 0.03 -6.46
N TYR A 87 5.57 -0.61 -6.45
CA TYR A 87 6.47 -0.67 -7.60
C TYR A 87 6.49 -2.09 -8.15
N THR A 88 6.22 -2.24 -9.45
CA THR A 88 6.33 -3.51 -10.16
C THR A 88 7.44 -3.41 -11.20
N CYS A 89 8.17 -4.51 -11.41
CA CYS A 89 9.13 -4.57 -12.52
C CYS A 89 8.37 -4.74 -13.84
N ARG A 90 8.99 -4.34 -14.96
CA ARG A 90 8.36 -4.38 -16.28
C ARG A 90 7.87 -5.79 -16.67
N LYS A 91 8.59 -6.85 -16.31
CA LYS A 91 8.17 -8.25 -16.48
C LYS A 91 6.86 -8.55 -15.73
N LEU A 92 6.84 -8.31 -14.42
CA LEU A 92 5.66 -8.53 -13.58
C LEU A 92 4.46 -7.63 -13.96
N HIS A 93 4.71 -6.44 -14.49
CA HIS A 93 3.65 -5.56 -15.01
C HIS A 93 3.03 -6.13 -16.28
N ALA A 94 3.86 -6.64 -17.21
CA ALA A 94 3.36 -7.33 -18.41
C ALA A 94 2.50 -8.55 -18.04
N ASP A 95 2.99 -9.38 -17.11
CA ASP A 95 2.24 -10.56 -16.63
C ASP A 95 0.91 -10.18 -15.95
N ALA A 96 0.90 -9.11 -15.15
CA ALA A 96 -0.31 -8.60 -14.51
C ALA A 96 -1.31 -7.99 -15.50
N VAL A 97 -0.84 -7.36 -16.58
CA VAL A 97 -1.69 -6.84 -17.67
C VAL A 97 -2.29 -8.01 -18.46
N THR A 98 -1.49 -9.01 -18.81
CA THR A 98 -1.94 -10.22 -19.52
C THR A 98 -2.96 -11.01 -18.70
N ALA A 99 -2.73 -11.22 -17.40
CA ALA A 99 -3.67 -11.90 -16.51
C ALA A 99 -5.00 -11.14 -16.32
N LYS A 100 -4.98 -9.81 -16.42
CA LYS A 100 -6.20 -8.98 -16.33
C LYS A 100 -6.97 -8.94 -17.66
N GLY A 101 -6.30 -9.19 -18.78
CA GLY A 101 -6.89 -9.32 -20.12
C GLY A 101 -7.60 -10.66 -20.36
N MET A 102 -7.14 -11.76 -19.74
CA MET A 102 -7.75 -13.10 -19.87
C MET A 102 -9.07 -13.29 -19.11
N SER A 103 -9.60 -12.27 -18.40
CA SER A 103 -10.79 -12.43 -17.55
C SER A 103 -12.11 -11.95 -18.18
N LYS A 104 -12.19 -11.68 -19.48
CA LYS A 104 -13.48 -11.57 -20.21
C LYS A 104 -13.30 -11.80 -21.72
N PRO A 105 -14.29 -12.41 -22.40
CA PRO A 105 -15.28 -13.41 -21.98
C PRO A 105 -14.85 -14.86 -22.25
#